data_AF-D5WZX9-F1
#
_entry.id   AF-D5WZX9-F1
#
_cell.length_a   1.000
_cell.length_b   1.000
_cell.length_c   1.000
_cell.angle_alpha   90.00
_cell.angle_beta   90.00
_cell.angle_gamma   90.00
#
_symmetry.space_group_name_H-M   'P 1'
#
loop_
_entity.id
_entity.type
_entity.pdbx_description
1 polymer ?
#
loop_
_entity_poly.entity_id
_entity_poly.type
_entity_poly.pdbx_seq_one_letter_code
_entity_poly.pdbx_strand_id
1 'polypeptide(L)'
;MLDDPPSVLILGIGNLLWADEGFGTRTVEALHRSHTFADNVRLMDGGTLGFYLIQHVQQADVLLVFDAVDYGLEPGTLHCVVGADVPRFMGAKKMSLHQTGFQEVLMTAELLGGMPRHLALVGVQPHTLEDFGGSLTPPVRAQIEPAIAAGLQWLEGLGVTATRRDIPLGDDERLSPPALELTPYERGRPAPEAASRQGDPRVLADPAVRFDPKPLPDAWQRLSVDVDNRRPL
;
A
#
# COMPACT_ATOMS: atom_id res chain seq x y z
N MET A 1 8.35 18.81 -32.98
CA MET A 1 8.85 18.51 -31.63
C MET A 1 8.58 17.03 -31.44
N LEU A 2 9.58 16.22 -31.10
CA LEU A 2 9.30 14.85 -30.68
C LEU A 2 8.66 15.01 -29.30
N ASP A 3 7.40 14.58 -29.16
CA ASP A 3 6.73 14.59 -27.86
C ASP A 3 7.54 13.67 -26.93
N ASP A 4 8.00 14.19 -25.79
CA ASP A 4 8.68 13.37 -24.79
C ASP A 4 7.75 12.22 -24.35
N PRO A 5 8.30 11.01 -24.11
CA PRO A 5 7.50 9.89 -23.65
C PRO A 5 6.83 10.23 -22.31
N PRO A 6 5.58 9.78 -22.07
CA PRO A 6 4.85 10.12 -20.84
C PRO A 6 5.58 9.60 -19.61
N SER A 7 5.62 10.38 -18.53
CA SER A 7 6.17 9.96 -17.24
C SER A 7 5.22 8.94 -16.58
N VAL A 8 5.70 7.74 -16.28
CA VAL A 8 4.88 6.66 -15.70
C VAL A 8 5.37 6.34 -14.29
N LEU A 9 4.45 6.32 -13.34
CA LEU A 9 4.69 5.88 -11.97
C LEU A 9 3.85 4.63 -11.67
N ILE A 10 4.53 3.55 -11.28
CA ILE A 10 3.91 2.34 -10.75
C ILE A 10 4.21 2.28 -9.26
N LEU A 11 3.16 2.33 -8.45
CA LEU A 11 3.24 2.55 -7.01
C LEU A 11 2.62 1.39 -6.25
N GLY A 12 3.39 0.75 -5.37
CA GLY A 12 2.85 -0.15 -4.36
C GLY A 12 2.59 0.61 -3.07
N ILE A 13 1.35 0.58 -2.58
CA ILE A 13 0.98 1.18 -1.29
C ILE A 13 0.64 0.06 -0.33
N GLY A 14 0.97 0.26 0.94
CA GLY A 14 0.61 -0.71 1.97
C GLY A 14 1.55 -0.72 3.15
N ASN A 15 1.18 -1.53 4.14
CA ASN A 15 1.99 -1.76 5.32
C ASN A 15 2.41 -3.23 5.40
N LEU A 16 3.68 -3.47 5.09
CA LEU A 16 4.29 -4.81 5.12
C LEU A 16 4.16 -5.52 6.47
N LEU A 17 3.97 -4.77 7.55
CA LEU A 17 3.86 -5.30 8.91
C LEU A 17 2.42 -5.68 9.28
N TRP A 18 1.42 -5.42 8.44
CA TRP A 18 -0.01 -5.61 8.73
C TRP A 18 -0.66 -6.62 7.77
N ALA A 19 -0.12 -7.85 7.76
CA ALA A 19 -0.64 -8.96 6.97
C ALA A 19 -0.97 -8.56 5.51
N ASP A 20 -2.25 -8.63 5.11
CA ASP A 20 -2.67 -8.36 3.73
C ASP A 20 -2.55 -6.89 3.33
N GLU A 21 -2.42 -5.94 4.27
CA GLU A 21 -2.10 -4.54 3.95
C GLU A 21 -0.78 -4.42 3.19
N GLY A 22 0.13 -5.39 3.30
CA GLY A 22 1.39 -5.38 2.56
C GLY A 22 1.24 -5.64 1.06
N PHE A 23 0.06 -6.00 0.55
CA PHE A 23 -0.13 -6.51 -0.81
C PHE A 23 0.43 -5.58 -1.89
N GLY A 24 0.14 -4.29 -1.82
CA GLY A 24 0.56 -3.35 -2.86
C GLY A 24 2.08 -3.25 -2.97
N THR A 25 2.76 -3.07 -1.84
CA THR A 25 4.23 -3.09 -1.78
C THR A 25 4.79 -4.43 -2.27
N ARG A 26 4.23 -5.59 -1.86
CA ARG A 26 4.69 -6.90 -2.34
C ARG A 26 4.53 -7.07 -3.85
N THR A 27 3.49 -6.49 -4.42
CA THR A 27 3.18 -6.58 -5.83
C THR A 27 4.17 -5.75 -6.66
N VAL A 28 4.46 -4.51 -6.24
CA VAL A 28 5.45 -3.67 -6.94
C VAL A 28 6.87 -4.22 -6.78
N GLU A 29 7.23 -4.79 -5.62
CA GLU A 29 8.51 -5.49 -5.42
C GLU A 29 8.67 -6.67 -6.39
N ALA A 30 7.63 -7.51 -6.52
CA ALA A 30 7.64 -8.66 -7.41
C ALA A 30 7.71 -8.24 -8.89
N LEU A 31 6.98 -7.19 -9.27
CA LEU A 31 7.03 -6.62 -10.62
C LEU A 31 8.43 -6.09 -10.95
N HIS A 32 9.01 -5.28 -10.05
CA HIS A 32 10.35 -4.72 -10.21
C HIS A 32 11.41 -5.80 -10.38
N ARG A 33 11.32 -6.85 -9.56
CA ARG A 33 12.24 -7.99 -9.62
C ARG A 33 12.15 -8.77 -10.94
N SER A 34 10.95 -8.88 -11.52
CA SER A 34 10.68 -9.79 -12.65
C SER A 34 10.63 -9.10 -14.02
N HIS A 35 10.44 -7.78 -14.08
CA HIS A 35 10.26 -7.04 -15.32
C HIS A 35 11.21 -5.85 -15.44
N THR A 36 11.46 -5.44 -16.67
CA THR A 36 12.16 -4.21 -17.01
C THR A 36 11.26 -3.34 -17.89
N PHE A 37 11.41 -2.03 -17.76
CA PHE A 37 10.66 -1.02 -18.48
C PHE A 37 11.63 -0.03 -19.14
N ALA A 38 11.10 0.86 -19.98
CA ALA A 38 11.84 2.01 -20.48
C ALA A 38 12.10 3.05 -19.37
N ASP A 39 13.08 3.92 -19.59
CA ASP A 39 13.58 4.87 -18.58
C ASP A 39 12.54 5.88 -18.06
N ASN A 40 11.45 6.10 -18.81
CA ASN A 40 10.33 6.95 -18.41
C ASN A 40 9.37 6.27 -17.41
N VAL A 41 9.59 5.00 -17.06
CA VAL A 41 8.77 4.24 -16.11
C VAL A 41 9.52 4.04 -14.80
N ARG A 42 8.94 4.55 -13.72
CA ARG A 42 9.46 4.44 -12.36
C ARG A 42 8.57 3.51 -11.53
N LEU A 43 9.19 2.54 -10.88
CA LEU A 43 8.54 1.70 -9.87
C LEU A 43 8.93 2.23 -8.49
N MET A 44 7.98 2.26 -7.56
CA MET A 44 8.19 2.80 -6.23
C MET A 44 7.42 2.02 -5.17
N ASP A 45 8.11 1.66 -4.09
CA ASP A 45 7.47 1.32 -2.82
C ASP A 45 7.02 2.62 -2.14
N GLY A 46 5.72 2.85 -2.13
CA GLY A 46 5.08 3.99 -1.48
C GLY A 46 4.83 3.74 0.01
N GLY A 47 4.86 2.48 0.45
CA GLY A 47 4.58 2.06 1.81
C GLY A 47 3.41 2.81 2.44
N THR A 48 3.70 3.51 3.54
CA THR A 48 2.74 4.34 4.29
C THR A 48 3.07 5.85 4.22
N LEU A 49 3.75 6.29 3.16
CA LEU A 49 4.33 7.64 3.04
C LEU A 49 3.30 8.79 2.99
N GLY A 50 2.04 8.54 2.63
CA GLY A 50 1.00 9.57 2.59
C GLY A 50 1.41 10.81 1.79
N PHE A 51 1.29 12.00 2.39
CA PHE A 51 1.59 13.31 1.77
C PHE A 51 2.95 13.42 1.06
N TYR A 52 3.97 12.65 1.47
CA TYR A 52 5.27 12.65 0.79
C TYR A 52 5.18 12.16 -0.67
N LEU A 53 4.07 11.51 -1.06
CA LEU A 53 3.83 11.03 -2.42
C LEU A 53 3.32 12.10 -3.38
N ILE A 54 2.90 13.29 -2.92
CA ILE A 54 2.30 14.33 -3.80
C ILE A 54 3.21 14.67 -4.97
N GLN A 55 4.49 14.97 -4.71
CA GLN A 55 5.42 15.37 -5.77
C GLN A 55 5.61 14.28 -6.81
N HIS A 56 5.62 13.01 -6.39
CA HIS A 56 5.73 11.87 -7.29
C HIS A 56 4.48 11.68 -8.13
N VAL A 57 3.29 11.84 -7.53
CA VAL A 57 2.01 11.79 -8.25
C VAL A 57 1.90 12.93 -9.26
N GLN A 58 2.28 14.16 -8.88
CA GLN A 58 2.20 15.33 -9.77
C GLN A 58 3.15 15.27 -10.97
N GLN A 59 4.25 14.52 -10.85
CA GLN A 59 5.22 14.33 -11.93
C GLN A 59 4.85 13.22 -12.90
N ALA A 60 3.80 12.43 -12.60
CA ALA A 60 3.37 11.32 -13.42
C ALA A 60 2.24 11.73 -14.37
N ASP A 61 2.39 11.39 -15.65
CA ASP A 61 1.29 11.41 -16.61
C ASP A 61 0.38 10.19 -16.44
N VAL A 62 0.99 9.05 -16.09
CA VAL A 62 0.34 7.76 -15.91
C VAL A 62 0.67 7.23 -14.52
N LEU A 63 -0.35 6.93 -13.74
CA LEU A 63 -0.21 6.38 -12.39
C LEU A 63 -0.94 5.04 -12.30
N LEU A 64 -0.20 3.98 -12.00
CA LEU A 64 -0.73 2.66 -11.64
C LEU A 64 -0.48 2.40 -10.16
N VAL A 65 -1.52 2.08 -9.41
CA VAL A 65 -1.43 1.79 -7.97
C VAL A 65 -1.79 0.34 -7.70
N PHE A 66 -1.02 -0.33 -6.84
CA PHE A 66 -1.38 -1.60 -6.21
C PHE A 66 -1.65 -1.36 -4.73
N ASP A 67 -2.75 -1.92 -4.20
CA ASP A 67 -3.16 -1.76 -2.80
C ASP A 67 -4.05 -2.93 -2.34
N ALA A 68 -4.19 -3.13 -1.03
CA ALA A 68 -5.23 -3.98 -0.44
C ALA A 68 -6.44 -3.14 -0.06
N VAL A 69 -7.60 -3.41 -0.66
CA VAL A 69 -8.79 -2.58 -0.50
C VAL A 69 -9.98 -3.45 -0.10
N ASP A 70 -10.67 -3.07 0.98
CA ASP A 70 -11.89 -3.76 1.39
C ASP A 70 -13.10 -3.32 0.56
N TYR A 71 -13.39 -4.10 -0.46
CA TYR A 71 -14.56 -3.97 -1.31
C TYR A 71 -15.82 -4.62 -0.70
N GLY A 72 -15.70 -5.32 0.42
CA GLY A 72 -16.77 -6.20 0.96
C GLY A 72 -17.02 -7.43 0.07
N LEU A 73 -16.01 -7.89 -0.65
CA LEU A 73 -16.06 -9.06 -1.54
C LEU A 73 -15.41 -10.29 -0.87
N GLU A 74 -15.36 -11.40 -1.59
CA GLU A 74 -14.62 -12.59 -1.15
C GLU A 74 -13.10 -12.32 -1.10
N PRO A 75 -12.39 -12.75 -0.04
CA PRO A 75 -10.95 -12.55 0.07
C PRO A 75 -10.14 -13.06 -1.12
N GLY A 76 -9.17 -12.27 -1.58
CA GLY A 76 -8.39 -12.54 -2.80
C GLY A 76 -9.09 -12.12 -4.09
N THR A 77 -10.31 -11.55 -4.04
CA THR A 77 -10.92 -10.97 -5.25
C THR A 77 -10.14 -9.75 -5.71
N LEU A 78 -9.67 -9.75 -6.95
CA LEU A 78 -9.07 -8.59 -7.58
C LEU A 78 -10.15 -7.65 -8.15
N HIS A 79 -9.89 -6.36 -8.03
CA HIS A 79 -10.74 -5.32 -8.59
C HIS A 79 -9.86 -4.24 -9.23
N CYS A 80 -10.13 -3.93 -10.49
CA CYS A 80 -9.43 -2.88 -11.22
C CYS A 80 -10.36 -1.68 -11.38
N VAL A 81 -9.91 -0.51 -10.92
CA VAL A 81 -10.62 0.76 -11.00
C VAL A 81 -9.79 1.74 -11.80
N VAL A 82 -10.42 2.52 -12.67
CA VAL A 82 -9.73 3.47 -13.56
C VAL A 82 -10.32 4.87 -13.47
N GLY A 83 -9.47 5.88 -13.68
CA GLY A 83 -9.86 7.28 -13.78
C GLY A 83 -10.52 7.84 -12.52
N ALA A 84 -11.62 8.58 -12.71
CA ALA A 84 -12.29 9.33 -11.65
C ALA A 84 -12.94 8.47 -10.56
N ASP A 85 -13.07 7.16 -10.77
CA ASP A 85 -13.59 6.25 -9.76
C ASP A 85 -12.51 5.86 -8.72
N VAL A 86 -11.22 5.97 -9.05
CA VAL A 86 -10.13 5.55 -8.14
C VAL A 86 -10.18 6.25 -6.77
N PRO A 87 -10.30 7.59 -6.68
CA PRO A 87 -10.39 8.27 -5.38
C PRO A 87 -11.59 7.82 -4.53
N ARG A 88 -12.68 7.35 -5.15
CA ARG A 88 -13.88 6.89 -4.44
C ARG A 88 -13.62 5.59 -3.71
N PHE A 89 -12.86 4.66 -4.31
CA PHE A 89 -12.58 3.36 -3.72
C PHE A 89 -11.53 3.42 -2.60
N MET A 90 -10.63 4.40 -2.63
CA MET A 90 -9.64 4.60 -1.57
C MET A 90 -10.24 5.23 -0.30
N GLY A 91 -11.41 5.87 -0.42
CA GLY A 91 -12.15 6.47 0.70
C GLY A 91 -13.41 5.73 1.15
N ALA A 92 -13.85 4.69 0.42
CA ALA A 92 -15.15 4.06 0.61
C ALA A 92 -15.32 3.37 1.98
N LYS A 93 -14.21 2.95 2.61
CA LYS A 93 -14.16 2.49 4.00
C LYS A 93 -12.88 3.00 4.64
N LYS A 94 -12.98 3.56 5.85
CA LYS A 94 -11.85 3.96 6.69
C LYS A 94 -11.10 2.69 7.16
N MET A 95 -10.36 2.05 6.26
CA MET A 95 -9.66 0.80 6.54
C MET A 95 -8.29 1.06 7.19
N SER A 96 -7.50 1.98 6.65
CA SER A 96 -6.18 2.29 7.21
C SER A 96 -5.77 3.76 7.02
N LEU A 97 -4.95 4.27 7.94
CA LEU A 97 -4.48 5.67 7.92
C LEU A 97 -3.75 6.03 6.63
N HIS A 98 -3.04 5.07 6.02
CA HIS A 98 -2.28 5.32 4.79
C HIS A 98 -3.18 5.37 3.54
N GLN A 99 -4.32 4.68 3.52
CA GLN A 99 -5.29 4.78 2.43
C GLN A 99 -6.02 6.12 2.44
N THR A 100 -6.40 6.59 3.64
CA THR A 100 -6.87 7.98 3.83
C THR A 100 -5.79 8.97 3.38
N GLY A 101 -4.54 8.74 3.77
CA GLY A 101 -3.42 9.58 3.36
C GLY A 101 -3.21 9.63 1.85
N PHE A 102 -3.40 8.53 1.11
CA PHE A 102 -3.24 8.55 -0.34
C PHE A 102 -4.44 9.17 -1.08
N GLN A 103 -5.66 9.02 -0.55
CA GLN A 103 -6.80 9.78 -1.07
C GLN A 103 -6.55 11.30 -0.93
N GLU A 104 -6.00 11.74 0.20
CA GLU A 104 -5.61 13.14 0.42
C GLU A 104 -4.50 13.59 -0.56
N VAL A 105 -3.57 12.70 -0.92
CA VAL A 105 -2.56 12.95 -1.96
C VAL A 105 -3.22 13.20 -3.31
N LEU A 106 -4.15 12.35 -3.74
CA LEU A 106 -4.86 12.51 -5.02
C LEU A 106 -5.70 13.78 -5.04
N MET A 107 -6.43 14.07 -3.97
CA MET A 107 -7.21 15.31 -3.84
C MET A 107 -6.32 16.55 -3.88
N THR A 108 -5.16 16.52 -3.22
CA THR A 108 -4.21 17.63 -3.23
C THR A 108 -3.61 17.82 -4.62
N ALA A 109 -3.26 16.73 -5.31
CA ALA A 109 -2.78 16.78 -6.68
C ALA A 109 -3.83 17.39 -7.63
N GLU A 110 -5.10 17.02 -7.49
CA GLU A 110 -6.22 17.61 -8.25
C GLU A 110 -6.37 19.11 -7.96
N LEU A 111 -6.40 19.52 -6.69
CA LEU A 111 -6.50 20.93 -6.28
C LEU A 111 -5.36 21.80 -6.82
N LEU A 112 -4.17 21.22 -6.94
CA LEU A 112 -2.97 21.89 -7.47
C LEU A 112 -2.82 21.73 -9.00
N GLY A 113 -3.77 21.10 -9.69
CA GLY A 113 -3.74 20.91 -11.15
C GLY A 113 -2.70 19.92 -11.66
N GLY A 114 -2.19 19.04 -10.78
CA GLY A 114 -1.19 18.01 -11.09
C GLY A 114 -1.74 16.59 -10.97
N MET A 115 -3.00 16.35 -11.32
CA MET A 115 -3.55 14.99 -11.34
C MET A 115 -3.02 14.23 -12.58
N PRO A 116 -2.59 12.97 -12.45
CA PRO A 116 -2.19 12.16 -13.61
C PRO A 116 -3.30 12.07 -14.65
N ARG A 117 -2.93 12.14 -15.93
CA ARG A 117 -3.86 12.02 -17.07
C ARG A 117 -4.51 10.65 -17.12
N HIS A 118 -3.76 9.61 -16.76
CA HIS A 118 -4.22 8.24 -16.66
C HIS A 118 -3.96 7.71 -15.26
N LEU A 119 -4.99 7.15 -14.64
CA LEU A 119 -4.93 6.61 -13.29
C LEU A 119 -5.62 5.25 -13.26
N ALA A 120 -4.97 4.26 -12.67
CA ALA A 120 -5.57 2.98 -12.33
C ALA A 120 -5.16 2.49 -10.95
N LEU A 121 -6.06 1.74 -10.33
CA LEU A 121 -5.86 1.02 -9.08
C LEU A 121 -6.20 -0.45 -9.33
N VAL A 122 -5.23 -1.33 -9.12
CA VAL A 122 -5.43 -2.77 -9.03
C VAL A 122 -5.42 -3.14 -7.56
N GLY A 123 -6.61 -3.28 -6.98
CA GLY A 123 -6.78 -3.63 -5.59
C GLY A 123 -7.13 -5.10 -5.39
N VAL A 124 -6.73 -5.65 -4.24
CA VAL A 124 -7.16 -6.98 -3.79
C VAL A 124 -8.03 -6.86 -2.55
N GLN A 125 -9.10 -7.66 -2.48
CA GLN A 125 -9.86 -7.85 -1.26
C GLN A 125 -9.00 -8.58 -0.22
N PRO A 126 -8.70 -7.97 0.94
CA PRO A 126 -7.93 -8.63 1.99
C PRO A 126 -8.75 -9.70 2.71
N HIS A 127 -8.07 -10.70 3.28
CA HIS A 127 -8.62 -11.64 4.24
C HIS A 127 -8.36 -11.17 5.68
N THR A 128 -7.15 -10.69 5.95
CA THR A 128 -6.70 -10.29 7.30
C THR A 128 -5.93 -8.98 7.23
N LEU A 129 -6.47 -7.96 7.89
CA LEU A 129 -5.82 -6.65 8.05
C LEU A 129 -5.26 -6.47 9.47
N GLU A 130 -5.94 -6.99 10.48
CA GLU A 130 -5.59 -6.79 11.89
C GLU A 130 -4.61 -7.87 12.43
N ASP A 131 -3.45 -8.03 11.78
CA ASP A 131 -2.39 -8.91 12.29
C ASP A 131 -1.00 -8.24 12.15
N PHE A 132 -0.62 -7.50 13.19
CA PHE A 132 0.70 -6.87 13.28
C PHE A 132 1.82 -7.92 13.40
N GLY A 133 2.80 -7.88 12.49
CA GLY A 133 3.81 -8.94 12.30
C GLY A 133 3.30 -10.10 11.43
N GLY A 134 2.06 -10.02 10.95
CA GLY A 134 1.48 -10.91 9.97
C GLY A 134 2.16 -10.82 8.60
N SER A 135 1.94 -11.81 7.77
CA SER A 135 2.34 -11.82 6.35
C SER A 135 1.09 -12.03 5.50
N LEU A 136 1.21 -11.89 4.18
CA LEU A 136 0.11 -12.11 3.26
C LEU A 136 -0.52 -13.49 3.48
N THR A 137 -1.84 -13.50 3.61
CA THR A 137 -2.62 -14.71 3.66
C THR A 137 -2.54 -15.44 2.32
N PRO A 138 -2.69 -16.78 2.29
CA PRO A 138 -2.64 -17.55 1.06
C PRO A 138 -3.52 -17.03 -0.11
N PRO A 139 -4.81 -16.67 0.09
CA PRO A 139 -5.64 -16.19 -1.00
C PRO A 139 -5.14 -14.86 -1.58
N VAL A 140 -4.63 -13.95 -0.75
CA VAL A 140 -4.11 -12.64 -1.19
C VAL A 140 -2.74 -12.77 -1.83
N ARG A 141 -1.84 -13.57 -1.26
CA ARG A 141 -0.53 -13.89 -1.85
C ARG A 141 -0.66 -14.44 -3.26
N ALA A 142 -1.64 -15.32 -3.50
CA ALA A 142 -1.88 -15.91 -4.82
C ALA A 142 -2.23 -14.87 -5.89
N GLN A 143 -2.64 -13.65 -5.50
CA GLN A 143 -3.03 -12.58 -6.42
C GLN A 143 -1.88 -11.67 -6.86
N ILE A 144 -0.65 -11.85 -6.36
CA ILE A 144 0.49 -11.00 -6.78
C ILE A 144 0.68 -11.06 -8.30
N GLU A 145 0.87 -12.25 -8.86
CA GLU A 145 1.08 -12.41 -10.31
C GLU A 145 -0.16 -12.01 -11.14
N PRO A 146 -1.40 -12.40 -10.76
CA PRO A 146 -2.61 -11.88 -11.40
C PRO A 146 -2.75 -10.35 -11.38
N ALA A 147 -2.38 -9.68 -10.29
CA ALA A 147 -2.42 -8.22 -10.21
C ALA A 147 -1.36 -7.57 -11.09
N ILE A 148 -0.15 -8.12 -11.13
CA ILE A 148 0.89 -7.70 -12.08
C ILE A 148 0.36 -7.78 -13.50
N ALA A 149 -0.22 -8.92 -13.89
CA ALA A 149 -0.76 -9.11 -15.23
C ALA A 149 -1.86 -8.08 -15.56
N ALA A 150 -2.79 -7.82 -14.63
CA ALA A 150 -3.84 -6.82 -14.83
C ALA A 150 -3.27 -5.39 -14.99
N GLY A 151 -2.27 -5.03 -14.17
CA GLY A 151 -1.60 -3.73 -14.26
C GLY A 151 -0.83 -3.56 -15.57
N LEU A 152 -0.09 -4.60 -16.00
CA LEU A 152 0.62 -4.60 -17.28
C LEU A 152 -0.33 -4.52 -18.46
N GLN A 153 -1.46 -5.23 -18.44
CA GLN A 153 -2.49 -5.14 -19.48
C GLN A 153 -3.05 -3.72 -19.61
N TRP A 154 -3.30 -3.06 -18.48
CA TRP A 154 -3.78 -1.67 -18.49
C TRP A 154 -2.72 -0.71 -19.07
N LEU A 155 -1.45 -0.87 -18.68
CA LEU A 155 -0.33 -0.10 -19.20
C LEU A 155 -0.10 -0.31 -20.71
N GLU A 156 -0.24 -1.54 -21.19
CA GLU A 156 -0.11 -1.89 -22.61
C GLU A 156 -1.17 -1.17 -23.46
N GLY A 157 -2.40 -1.01 -22.94
CA GLY A 157 -3.45 -0.21 -23.56
C GLY A 157 -3.10 1.27 -23.74
N LEU A 158 -2.09 1.78 -23.02
CA LEU A 158 -1.54 3.12 -23.13
C LEU A 158 -0.20 3.17 -23.90
N GLY A 159 0.23 2.04 -24.47
CA GLY A 159 1.51 1.92 -25.20
C GLY A 159 2.74 1.76 -24.29
N VAL A 160 2.55 1.55 -22.98
CA VAL A 160 3.64 1.27 -22.03
C VAL A 160 3.86 -0.23 -21.98
N THR A 161 5.03 -0.69 -22.44
CA THR A 161 5.35 -2.12 -22.50
C THR A 161 6.39 -2.51 -21.45
N ALA A 162 6.27 -3.73 -20.94
CA ALA A 162 7.22 -4.34 -20.03
C ALA A 162 7.86 -5.56 -20.69
N THR A 163 9.15 -5.77 -20.44
CA THR A 163 9.83 -7.00 -20.85
C THR A 163 10.14 -7.83 -19.61
N ARG A 164 9.73 -9.10 -19.60
CA ARG A 164 10.10 -10.02 -18.53
C ARG A 164 11.61 -10.27 -18.57
N ARG A 165 12.26 -10.21 -17.40
CA ARG A 165 13.70 -10.47 -17.28
C ARG A 165 13.96 -11.98 -17.34
N ASP A 166 15.01 -12.37 -18.05
CA ASP A 166 15.51 -13.75 -18.02
C ASP A 166 16.10 -14.11 -16.65
N ILE A 167 16.82 -13.14 -16.06
CA ILE A 167 17.41 -13.23 -14.73
C ILE A 167 16.73 -12.16 -13.87
N PRO A 168 16.03 -12.55 -12.78
CA PRO A 168 15.44 -11.59 -11.86
C PRO A 168 16.50 -10.65 -11.28
N LEU A 169 16.11 -9.42 -10.95
CA LEU A 169 17.02 -8.44 -10.36
C LEU A 169 17.73 -9.00 -9.11
N GLY A 170 18.99 -8.59 -8.98
CA GLY A 170 19.85 -8.89 -7.85
C GLY A 170 19.40 -8.18 -6.58
N ASP A 171 20.11 -8.48 -5.51
CA ASP A 171 19.77 -8.05 -4.16
C ASP A 171 20.15 -6.58 -3.87
N ASP A 172 20.91 -5.96 -4.75
CA ASP A 172 21.41 -4.59 -4.68
C ASP A 172 20.45 -3.56 -5.32
N GLU A 173 19.51 -3.99 -6.16
CA GLU A 173 18.57 -3.13 -6.89
C GLU A 173 17.15 -3.16 -6.31
N ARG A 174 17.01 -3.46 -5.03
CA ARG A 174 15.72 -3.64 -4.33
C ARG A 174 15.00 -2.31 -4.08
N LEU A 175 13.67 -2.36 -4.05
CA LEU A 175 12.84 -1.21 -3.64
C LEU A 175 12.78 -1.02 -2.11
N SER A 176 12.99 -2.10 -1.34
CA SER A 176 12.87 -2.11 0.11
C SER A 176 14.11 -2.68 0.81
N PRO A 177 14.32 -2.36 2.10
CA PRO A 177 15.43 -2.91 2.87
C PRO A 177 15.41 -4.45 2.90
N PRO A 178 16.58 -5.13 2.90
CA PRO A 178 16.66 -6.58 2.85
C PRO A 178 15.85 -7.35 3.89
N ALA A 179 15.74 -6.82 5.10
CA ALA A 179 14.99 -7.45 6.19
C ALA A 179 13.46 -7.45 5.95
N LEU A 180 12.97 -6.56 5.10
CA LEU A 180 11.55 -6.40 4.82
C LEU A 180 11.10 -7.15 3.59
N GLU A 181 11.99 -7.73 2.78
CA GLU A 181 11.60 -8.59 1.67
C GLU A 181 10.78 -9.80 2.15
N LEU A 182 9.86 -10.28 1.31
CA LEU A 182 8.85 -11.26 1.70
C LEU A 182 9.46 -12.52 2.33
N THR A 183 10.48 -13.09 1.68
CA THR A 183 11.09 -14.34 2.15
C THR A 183 11.93 -14.14 3.44
N PRO A 184 12.87 -13.17 3.52
CA PRO A 184 13.56 -12.85 4.77
C PRO A 184 12.62 -12.50 5.92
N TYR A 185 11.60 -11.68 5.66
CA TYR A 185 10.59 -11.29 6.65
C TYR A 185 9.86 -12.52 7.22
N GLU A 186 9.38 -13.41 6.35
CA GLU A 186 8.66 -14.61 6.79
C GLU A 186 9.52 -15.62 7.53
N ARG A 187 10.81 -15.72 7.20
CA ARG A 187 11.75 -16.57 7.94
C ARG A 187 12.18 -15.96 9.27
N GLY A 188 12.27 -14.63 9.34
CA GLY A 188 12.76 -13.90 10.51
C GLY A 188 11.69 -13.58 11.55
N ARG A 189 10.41 -13.58 11.17
CA ARG A 189 9.31 -13.29 12.10
C ARG A 189 9.07 -14.44 13.10
N PRO A 190 8.70 -14.14 14.35
CA PRO A 190 8.31 -15.16 15.32
C PRO A 190 7.03 -15.87 14.89
N ALA A 191 6.83 -17.10 15.38
CA ALA A 191 5.56 -17.81 15.23
C ALA A 191 4.42 -17.01 15.93
N PRO A 192 3.16 -17.10 15.46
CA PRO A 192 2.04 -16.36 16.05
C PRO A 192 1.89 -16.54 17.56
N GLU A 193 2.19 -17.74 18.07
CA GLU A 193 2.09 -18.10 19.49
C GLU A 193 3.24 -17.49 20.33
N ALA A 194 4.37 -17.20 19.68
CA ALA A 194 5.55 -16.58 20.29
C ALA A 194 5.60 -15.05 20.09
N ALA A 195 4.79 -14.52 19.16
CA ALA A 195 4.74 -13.10 18.86
C ALA A 195 4.08 -12.33 20.03
N SER A 196 4.84 -11.48 20.71
CA SER A 196 4.29 -10.67 21.79
C SER A 196 3.31 -9.63 21.24
N ARG A 197 2.06 -9.70 21.69
CA ARG A 197 0.98 -8.75 21.33
C ARG A 197 0.81 -7.61 22.32
N GLN A 198 1.53 -7.66 23.44
CA GLN A 198 1.41 -6.69 24.53
C GLN A 198 2.59 -5.71 24.59
N GLY A 199 3.72 -6.04 23.95
CA GLY A 199 4.94 -5.22 23.94
C GLY A 199 6.22 -6.05 24.05
N ASP A 200 7.39 -5.40 23.99
CA ASP A 200 8.67 -6.10 24.05
C ASP A 200 8.93 -6.68 25.46
N PRO A 201 9.14 -8.00 25.62
CA PRO A 201 9.42 -8.60 26.93
C PRO A 201 10.64 -8.00 27.62
N ARG A 202 11.64 -7.51 26.86
CA ARG A 202 12.83 -6.85 27.42
C ARG A 202 12.49 -5.54 28.12
N VAL A 203 11.38 -4.91 27.74
CA VAL A 203 10.88 -3.67 28.35
C VAL A 203 9.88 -4.00 29.46
N LEU A 204 8.94 -4.91 29.19
CA LEU A 204 7.87 -5.25 30.15
C LEU A 204 8.36 -6.05 31.35
N ALA A 205 9.42 -6.85 31.20
CA ALA A 205 10.01 -7.63 32.29
C ALA A 205 11.17 -6.91 33.00
N ASP A 206 11.60 -5.73 32.53
CA ASP A 206 12.67 -4.98 33.16
C ASP A 206 12.14 -4.20 34.37
N PRO A 207 12.54 -4.56 35.61
CA PRO A 207 12.07 -3.88 36.82
C PRO A 207 12.57 -2.43 36.94
N ALA A 208 13.55 -2.02 36.14
CA ALA A 208 14.00 -0.63 36.05
C ALA A 208 13.07 0.23 35.19
N VAL A 209 12.29 -0.38 34.29
CA VAL A 209 11.28 0.33 33.49
C VAL A 209 10.04 0.56 34.35
N ARG A 210 9.83 1.80 34.78
CA ARG A 210 8.56 2.22 35.38
C ARG A 210 7.60 2.68 34.30
N PHE A 211 6.57 1.89 34.06
CA PHE A 211 5.42 2.35 33.30
C PHE A 211 4.61 3.32 34.17
N ASP A 212 4.74 4.62 33.91
CA ASP A 212 3.99 5.70 34.57
C ASP A 212 2.99 6.31 33.55
N PRO A 213 1.88 5.61 33.25
CA PRO A 213 0.88 6.16 32.36
C PRO A 213 0.27 7.38 33.06
N LYS A 214 0.53 8.57 32.50
CA LYS A 214 -0.09 9.79 33.01
C LYS A 214 -1.60 9.57 33.04
N PRO A 215 -2.27 9.75 34.19
CA PRO A 215 -3.71 9.59 34.24
C PRO A 215 -4.32 10.52 33.20
N LEU A 216 -5.18 9.96 32.34
CA LEU A 216 -6.03 10.77 31.50
C LEU A 216 -6.85 11.66 32.45
N PRO A 217 -6.80 12.99 32.34
CA PRO A 217 -7.60 13.84 33.22
C PRO A 217 -9.08 13.44 33.07
N ASP A 218 -9.86 13.41 34.15
CA ASP A 218 -11.28 13.01 34.12
C ASP A 218 -12.10 13.75 33.04
N ALA A 219 -11.68 14.96 32.67
CA ALA A 219 -12.24 15.75 31.57
C ALA A 219 -12.16 15.07 30.18
N TRP A 220 -11.20 14.17 29.97
CA TRP A 220 -10.94 13.47 28.70
C TRP A 220 -11.67 12.12 28.61
N GLN A 221 -12.17 11.58 29.73
CA GLN A 221 -12.97 10.34 29.74
C GLN A 221 -14.40 10.55 29.18
N ARG A 222 -14.84 11.80 28.98
CA ARG A 222 -16.21 12.16 28.57
C ARG A 222 -16.32 12.93 27.26
N LEU A 223 -15.23 13.12 26.53
CA LEU A 223 -15.30 13.74 25.21
C LEU A 223 -15.71 12.68 24.18
N SER A 224 -17.00 12.32 24.16
CA SER A 224 -17.60 11.83 22.92
C SER A 224 -17.86 13.05 22.04
N VAL A 225 -16.97 13.29 21.08
CA VAL A 225 -17.31 14.16 19.96
C VAL A 225 -18.21 13.36 19.04
N ASP A 226 -19.45 13.82 18.88
CA ASP A 226 -20.35 13.28 17.87
C ASP A 226 -19.78 13.67 16.50
N VAL A 227 -19.16 12.70 15.82
CA VAL A 227 -18.50 12.93 14.53
C VAL A 227 -19.51 12.83 13.38
N ASP A 228 -20.78 12.50 13.66
CA ASP A 228 -21.80 12.27 12.64
C ASP A 228 -23.17 12.85 13.04
N ASN A 229 -23.45 14.09 12.63
CA ASN A 229 -24.73 14.79 12.83
C ASN A 229 -25.95 14.17 12.08
N ARG A 230 -25.96 12.87 11.77
CA ARG A 230 -26.96 12.24 10.87
C ARG A 230 -27.96 11.31 11.53
N ARG A 231 -28.13 11.28 12.85
CA ARG A 231 -29.28 10.57 13.46
C ARG A 231 -30.22 11.52 14.20
N PRO A 232 -31.43 11.78 13.69
CA PRO A 232 -32.52 12.29 14.51
C PRO A 232 -33.05 11.16 15.42
N LEU A 233 -33.48 11.56 16.61
CA LEU A 233 -34.18 10.76 17.63
C LEU A 233 -35.47 10.11 17.10
#